data_AF-A4TVJ1-F1
#
_entry.id   AF-A4TVJ1-F1
#
_cell.length_a   1.000
_cell.length_b   1.000
_cell.length_c   1.000
_cell.angle_alpha   90.00
_cell.angle_beta   90.00
_cell.angle_gamma   90.00
#
_symmetry.space_group_name_H-M   'P 1'
#
loop_
_entity.id
_entity.type
_entity.pdbx_description
1 polymer ?
#
loop_
_entity_poly.entity_id
_entity_poly.type
_entity_poly.pdbx_seq_one_letter_code
_entity_poly.pdbx_strand_id
1 'polypeptide(L)'
;MTKLVALAVLLALTGCALPPPDQPAHPSRMGRFLGLVSQCGCSDIGSDRMLAEYGKAVAGRYGEADIKSMRGYVDLGLSEKFDNQLEICAEACSQSCMVNAVAEAMGGRPIAGAGTCLVSERDLHLTVGRTGGDWD
;
A
#
# COMPACT_ATOMS: atom_id res chain seq x y z
N MET A 1 -18.90 25.53 36.94
CA MET A 1 -17.78 25.43 35.97
C MET A 1 -17.42 23.97 35.67
N THR A 2 -18.39 23.05 35.59
CA THR A 2 -18.11 21.59 35.49
C THR A 2 -18.49 20.99 34.13
N LYS A 3 -19.26 21.73 33.31
CA LYS A 3 -19.81 21.22 32.04
C LYS A 3 -18.87 21.35 30.84
N LEU A 4 -17.89 22.26 30.89
CA LEU A 4 -16.95 22.49 29.79
C LEU A 4 -15.83 21.43 29.72
N VAL A 5 -15.48 20.83 30.85
CA VAL A 5 -14.42 19.80 30.91
C VAL A 5 -14.88 18.49 30.27
N ALA A 6 -16.16 18.14 30.39
CA ALA A 6 -16.70 16.91 29.79
C ALA A 6 -16.69 16.93 28.24
N LEU A 7 -16.88 18.10 27.63
CA LEU A 7 -16.91 18.23 26.16
C LEU A 7 -15.50 18.13 25.54
N ALA A 8 -14.49 18.64 26.23
CA ALA A 8 -13.10 18.54 25.80
C ALA A 8 -12.56 17.10 25.88
N VAL A 9 -13.02 16.31 26.86
CA VAL A 9 -12.68 14.88 26.98
C VAL A 9 -13.34 14.04 25.88
N LEU A 10 -14.56 14.36 25.47
CA LEU A 10 -15.25 13.68 24.35
C LEU A 10 -14.59 13.95 22.99
N LEU A 11 -14.02 15.15 22.78
CA LEU A 11 -13.23 15.50 21.59
C LEU A 11 -11.82 14.89 21.57
N ALA A 12 -11.26 14.56 22.73
CA ALA A 12 -10.00 13.81 22.83
C ALA A 12 -10.18 12.30 22.59
N LEU A 13 -11.41 11.79 22.71
CA LEU A 13 -11.78 10.39 22.50
C LEU A 13 -12.10 10.04 21.03
N THR A 14 -12.12 11.03 20.12
CA THR A 14 -12.22 10.78 18.66
C THR A 14 -10.89 10.34 18.04
N GLY A 15 -9.86 10.08 18.86
CA GLY A 15 -8.55 9.55 18.44
C GLY A 15 -8.57 8.15 17.80
N CYS A 16 -9.74 7.55 17.61
CA CYS A 16 -9.95 6.39 16.74
C CYS A 16 -10.52 6.80 15.36
N ALA A 17 -10.32 8.05 14.92
CA ALA A 17 -10.67 8.47 13.57
C ALA A 17 -9.75 7.77 12.58
N LEU A 18 -10.31 6.78 11.88
CA LEU A 18 -9.64 6.15 10.74
C LEU A 18 -9.22 7.24 9.73
N PRO A 19 -8.09 7.07 9.02
CA PRO A 19 -7.71 7.97 7.94
C PRO A 19 -8.88 8.20 6.98
N PRO A 20 -9.04 9.39 6.40
CA PRO A 20 -10.07 9.64 5.39
C PRO A 20 -10.00 8.61 4.25
N PRO A 21 -11.15 8.19 3.69
CA PRO A 21 -11.23 7.23 2.57
C PRO A 21 -10.38 7.62 1.36
N ASP A 22 -10.24 8.92 1.14
CA ASP A 22 -9.60 9.54 -0.01
C ASP A 22 -8.14 9.95 0.26
N GLN A 23 -7.63 9.73 1.47
CA GLN A 23 -6.23 9.97 1.79
C GLN A 23 -5.36 8.91 1.09
N PRO A 24 -4.45 9.30 0.18
CA PRO A 24 -3.50 8.36 -0.42
C PRO A 24 -2.67 7.66 0.66
N ALA A 25 -2.31 6.40 0.42
CA ALA A 25 -1.43 5.67 1.32
C ALA A 25 -0.12 6.41 1.57
N HIS A 26 0.46 6.25 2.76
CA HIS A 26 1.77 6.83 3.06
C HIS A 26 2.81 6.34 2.03
N PRO A 27 3.77 7.18 1.58
CA PRO A 27 4.72 6.79 0.53
C PRO A 27 5.47 5.48 0.78
N SER A 28 5.78 5.16 2.05
CA SER A 28 6.39 3.88 2.40
C SER A 28 5.50 2.67 2.13
N ARG A 29 4.22 2.76 2.46
CA ARG A 29 3.23 1.70 2.26
C ARG A 29 2.89 1.55 0.78
N MET A 30 2.70 2.67 0.09
CA MET A 30 2.47 2.66 -1.36
C MET A 30 3.66 2.07 -2.11
N GLY A 31 4.89 2.48 -1.77
CA GLY A 31 6.10 1.93 -2.36
C GLY A 31 6.24 0.42 -2.12
N ARG A 32 6.04 -0.05 -0.88
CA ARG A 32 6.06 -1.49 -0.59
C ARG A 32 5.00 -2.25 -1.37
N PHE A 33 3.77 -1.73 -1.43
CA PHE A 33 2.68 -2.33 -2.20
C PHE A 33 3.03 -2.47 -3.69
N LEU A 34 3.58 -1.42 -4.31
CA LEU A 34 4.06 -1.45 -5.69
C LEU A 34 5.09 -2.56 -5.91
N GLY A 35 6.09 -2.66 -5.02
CA GLY A 35 7.07 -3.74 -5.09
C GLY A 35 6.42 -5.12 -5.01
N LEU A 36 5.47 -5.31 -4.08
CA LEU A 36 4.76 -6.57 -3.89
C LEU A 36 3.87 -6.97 -5.07
N VAL A 37 3.19 -6.02 -5.71
CA VAL A 37 2.39 -6.27 -6.93
C VAL A 37 3.24 -6.97 -8.00
N SER A 38 4.50 -6.52 -8.15
CA SER A 38 5.46 -7.13 -9.06
C SER A 38 6.01 -8.45 -8.50
N GLN A 39 6.54 -8.44 -7.28
CA GLN A 39 7.20 -9.61 -6.68
C GLN A 39 6.27 -10.83 -6.59
N CYS A 40 5.02 -10.61 -6.21
CA CYS A 40 4.00 -11.64 -6.06
C CYS A 40 3.30 -11.99 -7.38
N GLY A 41 3.63 -11.30 -8.49
CA GLY A 41 3.09 -11.59 -9.81
C GLY A 41 1.60 -11.26 -9.96
N CYS A 42 1.08 -10.24 -9.28
CA CYS A 42 -0.35 -9.95 -9.28
C CYS A 42 -0.86 -9.41 -10.64
N SER A 43 0.01 -8.85 -11.50
CA SER A 43 -0.41 -8.11 -12.71
C SER A 43 0.54 -8.19 -13.91
N ASP A 44 1.39 -9.22 -14.00
CA ASP A 44 2.40 -9.39 -15.07
C ASP A 44 3.36 -8.21 -15.26
N ILE A 45 3.54 -7.38 -14.23
CA ILE A 45 4.57 -6.33 -14.20
C ILE A 45 5.83 -6.94 -13.58
N GLY A 46 6.90 -7.05 -14.37
CA GLY A 46 8.20 -7.49 -13.87
C GLY A 46 8.94 -6.39 -13.09
N SER A 47 9.91 -6.81 -12.28
CA SER A 47 10.66 -5.94 -11.34
C SER A 47 11.34 -4.76 -12.03
N ASP A 48 11.97 -4.97 -13.19
CA ASP A 48 12.64 -3.91 -13.93
C ASP A 48 11.67 -2.81 -14.38
N ARG A 49 10.50 -3.21 -14.89
CA ARG A 49 9.43 -2.28 -15.27
C ARG A 49 8.86 -1.58 -14.05
N MET A 50 8.68 -2.30 -12.95
CA MET A 50 8.23 -1.70 -11.70
C MET A 50 9.17 -0.58 -11.25
N LEU A 51 10.47 -0.83 -11.15
CA LEU A 51 11.45 0.19 -10.74
C LEU A 51 11.59 1.36 -11.72
N ALA A 52 11.48 1.11 -13.02
CA ALA A 52 11.61 2.14 -14.04
C ALA A 52 10.36 3.02 -14.14
N GLU A 53 9.17 2.46 -13.91
CA GLU A 53 7.90 3.10 -14.27
C GLU A 53 6.90 3.27 -13.12
N TYR A 54 7.23 2.89 -11.87
CA TYR A 54 6.29 2.99 -10.73
C TYR A 54 5.69 4.40 -10.57
N GLY A 55 6.42 5.45 -10.97
CA GLY A 55 5.93 6.83 -10.99
C GLY A 55 4.62 7.00 -11.76
N LYS A 56 4.36 6.20 -12.80
CA LYS A 56 3.11 6.22 -13.58
C LYS A 56 1.91 5.80 -12.72
N ALA A 57 2.07 4.83 -11.82
CA ALA A 57 1.01 4.33 -10.94
C ALA A 57 0.62 5.32 -9.83
N VAL A 58 1.49 6.28 -9.51
CA VAL A 58 1.30 7.25 -8.41
C VAL A 58 1.21 8.69 -8.88
N ALA A 59 1.30 8.93 -10.20
CA ALA A 59 1.26 10.26 -10.79
C ALA A 59 -0.04 11.00 -10.42
N GLY A 60 0.08 12.29 -10.11
CA GLY A 60 -1.05 13.15 -9.75
C GLY A 60 -1.63 12.94 -8.34
N ARG A 61 -1.12 11.95 -7.58
CA ARG A 61 -1.51 11.71 -6.17
C ARG A 61 -0.45 12.10 -5.16
N TYR A 62 0.81 12.14 -5.60
CA TYR A 62 1.97 12.43 -4.76
C TYR A 62 2.83 13.51 -5.43
N GLY A 63 3.52 14.30 -4.62
CA GLY A 63 4.54 15.22 -5.13
C GLY A 63 5.78 14.46 -5.61
N GLU A 64 6.62 15.12 -6.43
CA GLU A 64 7.84 14.50 -6.96
C GLU A 64 8.80 14.00 -5.86
N ALA A 65 8.89 14.74 -4.75
CA ALA A 65 9.72 14.36 -3.60
C ALA A 65 9.23 13.05 -2.96
N ASP A 66 7.92 12.91 -2.80
CA ASP A 66 7.30 11.70 -2.24
C ASP A 66 7.51 10.52 -3.18
N ILE A 67 7.26 10.71 -4.48
CA ILE A 67 7.48 9.67 -5.50
C ILE A 67 8.95 9.22 -5.45
N LYS A 68 9.91 10.14 -5.42
CA LYS A 68 11.34 9.82 -5.29
C LYS A 68 11.64 9.02 -4.02
N SER A 69 10.99 9.36 -2.90
CA SER A 69 11.16 8.65 -1.63
C SER A 69 10.61 7.21 -1.66
N MET A 70 9.60 6.94 -2.50
CA MET A 70 9.01 5.61 -2.65
C MET A 70 9.99 4.59 -3.20
N ARG A 71 10.99 5.00 -4.00
CA ARG A 71 11.91 4.07 -4.68
C ARG A 71 12.51 3.03 -3.74
N GLY A 72 12.98 3.44 -2.56
CA GLY A 72 13.57 2.52 -1.58
C GLY A 72 12.55 1.50 -1.05
N TYR A 73 11.29 1.89 -0.94
CA TYR A 73 10.21 1.00 -0.50
C TYR A 73 9.70 0.09 -1.62
N VAL A 74 9.74 0.55 -2.88
CA VAL A 74 9.51 -0.32 -4.05
C VAL A 74 10.58 -1.40 -4.11
N ASP A 75 11.85 -1.02 -3.96
CA ASP A 75 12.96 -1.96 -3.94
C ASP A 75 12.86 -2.96 -2.77
N LEU A 76 12.46 -2.48 -1.58
CA LEU A 76 12.16 -3.34 -0.44
C LEU A 76 11.05 -4.35 -0.76
N GLY A 77 9.91 -3.89 -1.29
CA GLY A 77 8.80 -4.77 -1.65
C GLY A 77 9.12 -5.72 -2.81
N LEU A 78 10.13 -5.45 -3.62
CA LEU A 78 10.61 -6.36 -4.68
C LEU A 78 11.54 -7.45 -4.16
N SER A 79 12.22 -7.18 -3.04
CA SER A 79 13.31 -7.99 -2.52
C SER A 79 12.97 -8.70 -1.20
N GLU A 80 11.85 -8.37 -0.57
CA GLU A 80 11.48 -8.94 0.71
C GLU A 80 11.30 -10.47 0.64
N LYS A 81 11.89 -11.19 1.59
CA LYS A 81 11.78 -12.64 1.68
C LYS A 81 11.55 -13.03 3.11
N PHE A 82 10.31 -13.39 3.41
CA PHE A 82 9.88 -13.81 4.74
C PHE A 82 9.33 -15.24 4.72
N ASP A 83 9.23 -15.87 5.89
CA ASP A 83 8.70 -17.23 5.98
C ASP A 83 7.20 -17.28 5.67
N ASN A 84 6.48 -16.18 5.93
CA ASN A 84 5.08 -16.02 5.57
C ASN A 84 4.86 -15.36 4.19
N GLN A 85 5.80 -15.49 3.24
CA GLN A 85 5.70 -14.85 1.92
C GLN A 85 4.39 -15.17 1.18
N LEU A 86 3.88 -16.39 1.30
CA LEU A 86 2.61 -16.79 0.65
C LEU A 86 1.41 -15.98 1.17
N GLU A 87 1.37 -15.72 2.48
CA GLU A 87 0.31 -14.90 3.10
C GLU A 87 0.43 -13.44 2.66
N ILE A 88 1.66 -12.90 2.61
CA ILE A 88 1.93 -11.55 2.13
C ILE A 88 1.45 -11.39 0.68
N CYS A 89 1.80 -12.33 -0.19
CA CYS A 89 1.41 -12.29 -1.59
C CYS A 89 -0.10 -12.49 -1.78
N ALA A 90 -0.73 -13.37 -0.99
CA ALA A 90 -2.18 -13.53 -1.02
C ALA A 90 -2.89 -12.23 -0.63
N GLU A 91 -2.46 -11.57 0.45
CA GLU A 91 -3.03 -10.29 0.90
C GLU A 91 -2.85 -9.19 -0.17
N ALA A 92 -1.64 -9.03 -0.70
CA ALA A 92 -1.35 -8.01 -1.72
C ALA A 92 -2.18 -8.22 -3.00
N CYS A 93 -2.26 -9.45 -3.52
CA CYS A 93 -3.01 -9.72 -4.74
C CYS A 93 -4.53 -9.75 -4.51
N SER A 94 -5.02 -10.00 -3.29
CA SER A 94 -6.45 -9.99 -2.98
C SER A 94 -7.09 -8.59 -3.09
N GLN A 95 -6.29 -7.53 -2.94
CA GLN A 95 -6.71 -6.12 -3.04
C GLN A 95 -6.88 -5.70 -4.51
N SER A 96 -7.75 -6.42 -5.22
CA SER A 96 -7.83 -6.46 -6.68
C SER A 96 -8.03 -5.08 -7.31
N CYS A 97 -8.81 -4.18 -6.70
CA CYS A 97 -9.02 -2.85 -7.25
C CYS A 97 -7.79 -1.94 -7.16
N MET A 98 -6.96 -2.13 -6.13
CA MET A 98 -5.69 -1.41 -5.95
C MET A 98 -4.62 -1.97 -6.87
N VAL A 99 -4.57 -3.30 -7.03
CA VAL A 99 -3.71 -3.95 -8.03
C VAL A 99 -4.05 -3.45 -9.43
N ASN A 100 -5.34 -3.35 -9.78
CA ASN A 100 -5.76 -2.85 -11.09
C ASN A 100 -5.40 -1.37 -11.30
N ALA A 101 -5.46 -0.54 -10.25
CA ALA A 101 -5.00 0.85 -10.35
C ALA A 101 -3.51 0.94 -10.74
N VAL A 102 -2.67 0.04 -10.21
CA VAL A 102 -1.25 -0.07 -10.60
C VAL A 102 -1.13 -0.68 -12.01
N ALA A 103 -1.83 -1.78 -12.26
CA ALA A 103 -1.75 -2.53 -13.51
C ALA A 103 -2.15 -1.66 -14.71
N GLU A 104 -3.27 -0.97 -14.65
CA GLU A 104 -3.75 -0.13 -15.75
C GLU A 104 -2.82 1.06 -16.01
N ALA A 105 -2.37 1.75 -14.95
CA ALA A 105 -1.47 2.88 -15.08
C ALA A 105 -0.10 2.49 -15.66
N MET A 106 0.32 1.25 -15.43
CA MET A 106 1.60 0.73 -15.90
C MET A 106 1.47 -0.21 -17.11
N GLY A 107 0.28 -0.42 -17.68
CA GLY A 107 0.06 -1.33 -18.80
C GLY A 107 0.42 -2.80 -18.49
N GLY A 108 0.11 -3.27 -17.29
CA GLY A 108 0.11 -4.67 -16.87
C GLY A 108 -1.24 -5.35 -17.12
N ARG A 109 -1.36 -6.63 -16.75
CA ARG A 109 -2.60 -7.40 -16.85
C ARG A 109 -3.48 -7.15 -15.61
N PRO A 110 -4.70 -6.62 -15.77
CA PRO A 110 -5.61 -6.45 -14.64
C PRO A 110 -6.18 -7.80 -14.18
N ILE A 111 -6.56 -7.85 -12.89
CA ILE A 111 -7.35 -8.93 -12.30
C ILE A 111 -8.80 -8.78 -12.77
N ALA A 112 -9.36 -9.84 -13.33
CA ALA A 112 -10.71 -9.84 -13.87
C ALA A 112 -11.78 -9.63 -12.78
N GLY A 113 -12.85 -8.91 -13.12
CA GLY A 113 -14.00 -8.72 -12.23
C GLY A 113 -13.87 -7.59 -11.19
N ALA A 114 -12.78 -6.83 -11.21
CA ALA A 114 -12.59 -5.65 -10.36
C ALA A 114 -12.26 -4.39 -11.19
N GLY A 115 -12.84 -3.24 -10.85
CA GLY A 115 -12.42 -1.95 -11.39
C GLY A 115 -11.21 -1.37 -10.64
N THR A 116 -10.74 -0.19 -11.00
CA THR A 116 -9.68 0.51 -10.25
C THR A 116 -10.23 1.26 -9.04
N CYS A 117 -9.46 1.34 -7.96
CA CYS A 117 -9.75 2.19 -6.80
C CYS A 117 -8.50 2.97 -6.35
N LEU A 118 -8.67 3.98 -5.49
CA LEU A 118 -7.54 4.64 -4.85
C LEU A 118 -6.83 3.65 -3.90
N VAL A 119 -5.50 3.60 -3.96
CA VAL A 119 -4.70 2.99 -2.89
C VAL A 119 -4.63 3.96 -1.72
N SER A 120 -5.57 3.81 -0.77
CA SER A 120 -5.74 4.73 0.36
C SER A 120 -5.02 4.23 1.60
N GLU A 121 -4.66 5.15 2.51
CA GLU A 121 -4.04 4.77 3.79
C GLU A 121 -4.97 3.90 4.63
N ARG A 122 -6.27 4.16 4.56
CA ARG A 122 -7.28 3.45 5.31
C ARG A 122 -7.47 2.00 4.83
N ASP A 123 -7.53 1.82 3.52
CA ASP A 123 -7.97 0.56 2.92
C ASP A 123 -6.80 -0.33 2.48
N LEU A 124 -5.59 0.21 2.33
CA LEU A 124 -4.41 -0.57 1.98
C LEU A 124 -4.02 -1.45 3.16
N HIS A 125 -4.04 -2.75 2.97
CA HIS A 125 -3.60 -3.73 3.96
C HIS A 125 -2.30 -4.40 3.50
N LEU A 126 -1.32 -4.50 4.40
CA LEU A 126 -0.03 -5.11 4.09
C LEU A 126 0.38 -5.99 5.25
N THR A 127 0.37 -7.30 5.01
CA THR A 127 0.87 -8.30 5.98
C THR A 127 2.32 -8.01 6.34
N VAL A 128 2.62 -8.10 7.64
CA VAL A 128 3.98 -7.92 8.16
C VAL A 128 4.79 -9.19 7.92
N GLY A 129 6.05 -9.00 7.52
CA GLY A 129 7.01 -10.09 7.35
C GLY A 129 7.39 -10.74 8.67
N ARG A 130 7.49 -12.07 8.67
CA ARG A 130 7.92 -12.87 9.82
C ARG A 130 9.12 -13.72 9.43
N THR A 131 10.16 -13.71 10.25
CA THR A 131 11.32 -14.61 10.16
C THR A 131 11.25 -15.60 11.32
N GLY A 132 11.45 -16.89 11.04
CA GLY A 132 11.48 -17.95 12.03
C GLY A 132 12.59 -17.69 13.05
N GLY A 133 12.18 -17.37 14.27
CA GLY A 133 13.08 -16.98 15.36
C GLY A 133 12.40 -16.20 16.49
N ASP A 134 11.26 -15.54 16.21
CA ASP A 134 10.52 -14.75 17.22
C ASP A 134 9.61 -15.60 18.14
N TRP A 135 10.01 -16.83 18.47
CA TRP A 135 9.30 -17.73 19.39
C TRP A 135 10.19 -18.33 20.50
N ASP A 136 11.23 -17.60 20.95
CA ASP A 136 11.88 -17.86 22.24
C ASP A 136 11.57 -16.72 23.23
#